data_AF-A0A918TS22-F1
#
_entry.id   AF-A0A918TS22-F1
#
_cell.length_a   1.000
_cell.length_b   1.000
_cell.length_c   1.000
_cell.angle_alpha   90.00
_cell.angle_beta   90.00
_cell.angle_gamma   90.00
#
_symmetry.space_group_name_H-M   'P 1'
#
loop_
_entity.id
_entity.type
_entity.pdbx_description
1 polymer ?
#
loop_
_entity_poly.entity_id
_entity_poly.type
_entity_poly.pdbx_seq_one_letter_code
_entity_poly.pdbx_strand_id
1 'polypeptide(L)'
;MLNTEPLNIHFTIPAKDHLGREEVQGQLRFHAEHIDLHWRMTGNVFTKGPSEMKLVAIPYPAVAEVSLKKRWLRPTELILRLENPELVSEIPGIEVGRMVLIIDAQSKKAIEKVNDLIDFQRSVFLLDETNKRLDAMRAES
;
A
#
# COMPACT_ATOMS: atom_id res chain seq x y z
N MET A 1 -2.63 19.92 -15.16
CA MET A 1 -2.87 19.12 -13.95
C MET A 1 -3.35 17.75 -14.40
N LEU A 2 -2.57 16.70 -14.19
CA LEU A 2 -2.97 15.34 -14.62
C LEU A 2 -4.14 14.92 -13.74
N ASN A 3 -5.34 14.91 -14.32
CA ASN A 3 -6.55 14.35 -13.72
C ASN A 3 -6.42 12.82 -13.75
N THR A 4 -5.51 12.27 -12.96
CA THR A 4 -5.40 10.83 -12.75
C THR A 4 -6.48 10.44 -11.78
N GLU A 5 -7.52 9.78 -12.29
CA GLU A 5 -8.43 9.02 -11.44
C GLU A 5 -7.61 8.22 -10.40
N PRO A 6 -8.01 8.24 -9.11
CA PRO A 6 -7.25 7.56 -8.09
C PRO A 6 -7.15 6.07 -8.42
N LEU A 7 -5.92 5.58 -8.49
CA LEU A 7 -5.66 4.18 -8.80
C LEU A 7 -6.11 3.33 -7.61
N ASN A 8 -6.96 2.34 -7.88
CA ASN A 8 -7.55 1.47 -6.86
C ASN A 8 -7.09 0.03 -7.06
N ILE A 9 -6.47 -0.55 -6.03
CA ILE A 9 -5.94 -1.91 -6.05
C ILE A 9 -6.57 -2.71 -4.91
N HIS A 10 -7.40 -3.68 -5.25
CA HIS A 10 -7.94 -4.64 -4.30
C HIS A 10 -6.93 -5.75 -4.06
N PHE A 11 -6.84 -6.17 -2.80
CA PHE A 11 -5.91 -7.20 -2.39
C PHE A 11 -6.48 -8.08 -1.28
N THR A 12 -5.83 -9.22 -1.11
CA THR A 12 -6.00 -10.14 0.00
C THR A 12 -4.65 -10.40 0.67
N ILE A 13 -4.62 -10.51 2.00
CA ILE A 13 -3.51 -11.11 2.74
C ILE A 13 -4.03 -12.46 3.25
N PRO A 14 -3.42 -13.58 2.82
CA PRO A 14 -3.89 -14.90 3.21
C PRO A 14 -3.70 -15.10 4.70
N ALA A 15 -4.64 -15.81 5.31
CA ALA A 15 -4.55 -16.17 6.71
C ALA A 15 -3.31 -17.03 6.98
N LYS A 16 -2.62 -16.77 8.09
CA LYS A 16 -1.51 -17.63 8.56
C LYS A 16 -2.00 -18.80 9.42
N ASP A 17 -3.22 -18.72 9.94
CA ASP A 17 -3.82 -19.77 10.76
C ASP A 17 -4.51 -20.84 9.90
N HIS A 18 -4.47 -22.11 10.36
CA HIS A 18 -5.11 -23.23 9.66
C HIS A 18 -6.64 -23.10 9.53
N LEU A 19 -7.26 -22.21 10.29
CA LEU A 19 -8.70 -22.00 10.32
C LEU A 19 -9.16 -20.84 9.41
N GLY A 20 -8.23 -20.14 8.76
CA GLY A 20 -8.55 -19.05 7.83
C GLY A 20 -9.12 -17.79 8.49
N ARG A 21 -9.03 -17.66 9.82
CA ARG A 21 -9.71 -16.60 10.58
C ARG A 21 -9.05 -15.25 10.38
N GLU A 22 -7.75 -15.26 10.10
CA GLU A 22 -6.93 -14.06 9.95
C GLU A 22 -6.78 -13.61 8.51
N GLU A 23 -7.64 -14.07 7.60
CA GLU A 23 -7.66 -13.54 6.24
C GLU A 23 -8.06 -12.07 6.26
N VAL A 24 -7.27 -11.24 5.58
CA VAL A 24 -7.52 -9.81 5.43
C VAL A 24 -7.88 -9.52 3.99
N GLN A 25 -8.93 -8.74 3.81
CA GLN A 25 -9.29 -8.14 2.53
C GLN A 25 -9.13 -6.63 2.62
N GLY A 26 -8.68 -6.01 1.54
CA GLY A 26 -8.46 -4.57 1.54
C GLY A 26 -8.33 -3.95 0.16
N GLN A 27 -8.12 -2.65 0.20
CA GLN A 27 -7.96 -1.81 -0.97
C GLN A 27 -6.88 -0.76 -0.70
N LEU A 28 -5.94 -0.63 -1.63
CA LEU A 28 -5.05 0.53 -1.72
C LEU A 28 -5.68 1.54 -2.68
N ARG A 29 -5.77 2.79 -2.24
CA ARG A 29 -6.15 3.92 -3.07
C ARG A 29 -5.01 4.93 -3.10
N PHE A 30 -4.47 5.17 -4.28
CA PHE A 30 -3.34 6.06 -4.48
C PHE A 30 -3.85 7.48 -4.74
N HIS A 31 -3.62 8.38 -3.77
CA HIS A 31 -3.89 9.80 -3.88
C HIS A 31 -2.63 10.55 -4.33
N ALA A 32 -2.73 11.87 -4.54
CA ALA A 32 -1.56 12.66 -4.90
C ALA A 32 -0.54 12.76 -3.75
N GLU A 33 -0.99 12.77 -2.50
CA GLU A 33 -0.15 13.06 -1.32
C GLU A 33 0.15 11.84 -0.45
N HIS A 34 -0.69 10.81 -0.51
CA HIS A 34 -0.61 9.63 0.33
C HIS A 34 -1.30 8.43 -0.34
N ILE A 35 -1.13 7.26 0.28
CA ILE A 35 -1.81 6.02 -0.08
C ILE A 35 -2.79 5.69 1.05
N ASP A 36 -4.06 5.56 0.70
CA ASP A 36 -5.09 5.07 1.61
C ASP A 36 -5.08 3.55 1.60
N LEU A 37 -4.74 2.94 2.73
CA LEU A 37 -4.83 1.51 2.98
C LEU A 37 -6.11 1.23 3.76
N HIS A 38 -7.12 0.77 3.05
CA HIS A 38 -8.34 0.25 3.64
C HIS A 38 -8.16 -1.25 3.87
N TRP A 39 -8.41 -1.75 5.07
CA TRP A 39 -8.39 -3.18 5.34
C TRP A 39 -9.46 -3.61 6.35
N ARG A 40 -9.85 -4.87 6.28
CA ARG A 40 -10.66 -5.56 7.30
C ARG A 40 -10.32 -7.04 7.31
N MET A 41 -10.50 -7.69 8.45
CA MET A 41 -10.55 -9.14 8.51
C MET A 41 -11.85 -9.63 7.89
N THR A 42 -11.78 -10.66 7.03
CA THR A 42 -12.96 -11.28 6.39
C THR A 42 -13.93 -11.84 7.43
N GLY A 43 -13.42 -12.21 8.60
CA GLY A 43 -14.20 -12.79 9.69
C GLY A 43 -14.49 -14.27 9.46
N ASN A 44 -14.75 -14.99 10.55
CA ASN A 44 -15.05 -16.42 10.50
C ASN A 44 -16.54 -16.61 10.22
N VAL A 45 -16.90 -17.56 9.33
CA VAL A 45 -18.28 -17.89 8.94
C VAL A 45 -19.19 -18.27 10.13
N PHE A 46 -18.60 -18.56 11.29
CA PHE A 46 -19.28 -19.06 12.48
C PHE A 46 -19.57 -18.05 13.60
N THR A 47 -18.97 -16.84 13.63
CA THR A 47 -19.03 -16.05 14.89
C THR A 47 -19.20 -14.53 14.82
N LYS A 48 -19.06 -13.85 13.69
CA LYS A 48 -19.43 -12.42 13.56
C LYS A 48 -19.24 -12.01 12.11
N GLY A 49 -20.12 -11.15 11.60
CA GLY A 49 -20.03 -10.58 10.25
C GLY A 49 -18.70 -9.87 9.96
N PRO A 50 -18.55 -9.27 8.77
CA PRO A 50 -17.30 -8.62 8.38
C PRO A 50 -16.85 -7.63 9.46
N SER A 51 -15.56 -7.69 9.80
CA SER A 51 -15.00 -6.75 10.77
C SER A 51 -15.06 -5.31 10.23
N GLU A 52 -15.01 -4.34 11.15
CA GLU A 52 -15.02 -2.93 10.81
C GLU A 52 -13.88 -2.59 9.83
N MET A 53 -14.21 -1.80 8.81
CA MET A 53 -13.23 -1.35 7.84
C MET A 53 -12.31 -0.33 8.50
N LYS A 54 -11.03 -0.65 8.59
CA LYS A 54 -9.99 0.24 9.11
C LYS A 54 -9.30 0.97 7.96
N LEU A 55 -8.88 2.21 8.22
CA LEU A 55 -8.13 3.06 7.30
C LEU A 55 -6.78 3.43 7.92
N VAL A 56 -5.72 3.26 7.14
CA VAL A 56 -4.39 3.78 7.42
C VAL A 56 -3.99 4.69 6.26
N ALA A 57 -3.76 5.97 6.55
CA ALA A 57 -3.18 6.90 5.58
C ALA A 57 -1.65 6.79 5.62
N ILE A 58 -1.05 6.29 4.53
CA ILE A 58 0.38 6.06 4.42
C ILE A 58 0.99 7.20 3.58
N PRO A 59 1.76 8.12 4.18
CA PRO A 59 2.42 9.16 3.41
C PRO A 59 3.51 8.54 2.53
N TYR A 60 3.70 9.05 1.31
CA TYR A 60 4.70 8.52 0.37
C TYR A 60 6.13 8.45 0.95
N PRO A 61 6.60 9.43 1.75
CA PRO A 61 7.90 9.34 2.41
C PRO A 61 8.06 8.15 3.36
N ALA A 62 6.97 7.63 3.94
CA ALA A 62 7.05 6.46 4.82
C ALA A 62 7.20 5.14 4.04
N VAL A 63 7.11 5.15 2.71
CA VAL A 63 7.27 3.97 1.87
C VAL A 63 8.75 3.75 1.56
N ALA A 64 9.35 2.74 2.17
CA ALA A 64 10.75 2.35 1.97
C ALA A 64 10.98 1.64 0.63
N GLU A 65 10.08 0.73 0.24
CA GLU A 65 10.22 -0.06 -0.99
C GLU A 65 8.86 -0.48 -1.52
N VAL A 66 8.69 -0.46 -2.85
CA VAL A 66 7.58 -1.13 -3.53
C VAL A 66 8.12 -2.07 -4.60
N SER A 67 7.63 -3.30 -4.62
CA SER A 67 8.03 -4.30 -5.61
C SER A 67 6.84 -5.12 -6.09
N LEU A 68 6.75 -5.31 -7.40
CA LEU A 68 5.73 -6.15 -8.03
C LEU A 68 6.33 -7.50 -8.42
N LYS A 69 5.83 -8.58 -7.84
CA LYS A 69 6.26 -9.93 -8.17
C LYS A 69 5.22 -10.64 -9.01
N LYS A 70 5.43 -10.61 -10.33
CA LYS A 70 4.64 -11.40 -11.29
C LYS A 70 5.14 -12.84 -11.33
N ARG A 71 4.23 -13.81 -11.28
CA ARG A 71 4.52 -15.24 -11.44
C ARG A 71 3.56 -15.79 -12.51
N TRP A 72 4.09 -16.56 -13.46
CA TRP A 72 3.34 -17.01 -14.63
C TRP A 72 2.04 -17.79 -14.31
N LEU A 73 2.00 -18.52 -13.20
CA LEU A 73 0.85 -19.34 -12.78
C LEU A 73 0.29 -18.97 -11.39
N ARG A 74 0.81 -17.93 -10.75
CA ARG A 74 0.38 -17.53 -9.40
C ARG A 74 -0.19 -16.12 -9.40
N PRO A 75 -1.05 -15.78 -8.42
CA PRO A 75 -1.49 -14.41 -8.21
C PRO A 75 -0.30 -13.44 -8.17
N THR A 76 -0.52 -12.23 -8.67
CA THR A 76 0.50 -11.17 -8.61
C THR A 76 0.60 -10.69 -7.17
N GLU A 77 1.83 -10.59 -6.65
CA GLU A 77 2.08 -10.10 -5.29
C GLU A 77 2.63 -8.67 -5.39
N LEU A 78 2.04 -7.73 -4.65
CA LEU A 78 2.60 -6.41 -4.39
C LEU A 78 3.27 -6.44 -3.01
N ILE A 79 4.56 -6.14 -2.98
CA ILE A 79 5.33 -6.04 -1.74
C ILE A 79 5.48 -4.56 -1.43
N LEU A 80 4.91 -4.12 -0.31
CA LEU A 80 5.01 -2.77 0.22
C LEU A 80 5.82 -2.82 1.51
N ARG A 81 6.95 -2.12 1.56
CA ARG A 81 7.75 -1.95 2.77
C ARG A 81 7.63 -0.53 3.27
N LEU A 82 7.32 -0.38 4.55
CA LEU A 82 7.25 0.90 5.24
C LEU A 82 8.48 1.09 6.13
N GLU A 83 8.94 2.33 6.25
CA GLU A 83 10.01 2.71 7.18
C GLU A 83 9.54 2.60 8.64
N ASN A 84 8.30 3.02 8.92
CA ASN A 84 7.68 2.87 10.22
C ASN A 84 6.73 1.65 10.23
N PRO A 85 7.11 0.52 10.85
CA PRO A 85 6.29 -0.69 10.89
C PRO A 85 5.01 -0.53 11.71
N GLU A 86 4.97 0.44 12.64
CA GLU A 86 3.81 0.67 13.52
C GLU A 86 2.56 1.12 12.76
N LEU A 87 2.72 1.69 11.56
CA LEU A 87 1.57 2.07 10.72
C LEU A 87 0.67 0.88 10.35
N VAL A 88 1.24 -0.33 10.37
CA VAL A 88 0.59 -1.54 9.85
C VAL A 88 0.73 -2.73 10.80
N SER A 89 1.16 -2.49 12.04
CA SER A 89 1.40 -3.53 13.05
C SER A 89 0.13 -4.25 13.48
N GLU A 90 -1.03 -3.60 13.36
CA GLU A 90 -2.33 -4.18 13.68
C GLU A 90 -2.86 -5.17 12.62
N ILE A 91 -2.27 -5.19 11.41
CA ILE A 91 -2.80 -5.98 10.31
C ILE A 91 -2.25 -7.41 10.40
N PRO A 92 -3.11 -8.43 10.52
CA PRO A 92 -2.68 -9.82 10.55
C PRO A 92 -1.89 -10.20 9.29
N GLY A 93 -0.87 -11.04 9.46
CA GLY A 93 -0.05 -11.57 8.36
C GLY A 93 1.11 -10.67 7.90
N ILE A 94 1.19 -9.42 8.34
CA ILE A 94 2.29 -8.50 8.02
C ILE A 94 3.56 -8.83 8.82
N GLU A 95 4.72 -8.67 8.20
CA GLU A 95 6.03 -8.92 8.81
C GLU A 95 6.76 -7.58 8.99
N VAL A 96 6.87 -7.03 10.21
CA VAL A 96 7.67 -5.83 10.55
C VAL A 96 7.72 -4.77 9.41
N GLY A 97 6.58 -4.13 9.12
CA GLY A 97 6.47 -3.08 8.10
C GLY A 97 6.52 -3.58 6.64
N ARG A 98 6.70 -4.89 6.40
CA ARG A 98 6.64 -5.53 5.09
C ARG A 98 5.29 -6.21 4.88
N MET A 99 4.52 -5.65 3.96
CA MET A 99 3.23 -6.17 3.54
C MET A 99 3.39 -6.93 2.23
N VAL A 100 2.90 -8.17 2.18
CA VAL A 100 2.81 -8.94 0.93
C VAL A 100 1.33 -9.08 0.58
N LEU A 101 0.92 -8.33 -0.43
CA LEU A 101 -0.48 -8.19 -0.83
C LEU A 101 -0.74 -9.03 -2.08
N ILE A 102 -1.65 -9.99 -1.98
CA ILE A 102 -2.09 -10.77 -3.13
C ILE A 102 -3.11 -9.93 -3.91
N ILE A 103 -2.77 -9.57 -5.14
CA ILE A 103 -3.62 -8.70 -5.95
C ILE A 103 -4.77 -9.48 -6.57
N ASP A 104 -5.98 -8.97 -6.37
CA ASP A 104 -7.19 -9.58 -6.89
C ASP A 104 -7.24 -9.52 -8.42
N ALA A 105 -7.95 -10.47 -9.03
CA ALA A 105 -8.09 -10.55 -10.49
C ALA A 105 -8.64 -9.26 -11.11
N GLN A 106 -9.55 -8.57 -10.43
CA GLN A 106 -10.12 -7.29 -10.85
C GLN A 106 -9.09 -6.16 -10.95
N SER A 107 -8.04 -6.20 -10.14
CA SER A 107 -7.00 -5.17 -10.08
C SER A 107 -5.77 -5.49 -10.94
N LYS A 108 -5.79 -6.59 -11.71
CA LYS A 108 -4.68 -6.99 -12.59
C LYS A 108 -4.27 -5.96 -13.64
N LYS A 109 -5.22 -5.19 -14.19
CA LYS A 109 -4.87 -4.11 -15.15
C LYS A 109 -4.37 -2.87 -14.44
N ALA A 110 -4.92 -2.57 -13.27
CA ALA A 110 -4.57 -1.40 -12.48
C ALA A 110 -3.15 -1.54 -11.87
N ILE A 111 -2.77 -2.74 -11.43
CA ILE A 111 -1.47 -2.99 -10.79
C ILE A 111 -0.28 -2.76 -11.73
N GLU A 112 -0.48 -2.85 -13.05
CA GLU A 112 0.58 -2.58 -14.02
C GLU A 112 1.02 -1.12 -14.01
N LYS A 113 0.16 -0.20 -13.55
CA LYS A 113 0.44 1.24 -13.45
C LYS A 113 1.07 1.63 -12.10
N VAL A 114 1.13 0.70 -11.14
CA VAL A 114 1.53 1.02 -9.75
C VAL A 114 3.01 1.35 -9.65
N ASN A 115 3.89 0.63 -10.35
CA ASN A 115 5.32 0.92 -10.33
C ASN A 115 5.59 2.33 -10.88
N ASP A 116 5.08 2.64 -12.07
CA ASP A 116 5.25 3.96 -12.71
C ASP A 116 4.72 5.09 -11.82
N LEU A 117 3.56 4.88 -11.18
CA LEU A 117 2.95 5.87 -10.29
C LEU A 117 3.81 6.12 -9.05
N ILE A 118 4.35 5.05 -8.44
CA ILE A 118 5.13 5.18 -7.21
C ILE A 118 6.51 5.77 -7.49
N ASP A 119 7.17 5.38 -8.57
CA ASP A 119 8.46 5.95 -8.97
C ASP A 119 8.31 7.44 -9.34
N PHE A 120 7.21 7.80 -10.00
CA PHE A 120 6.86 9.19 -10.27
C PHE A 120 6.66 9.99 -8.97
N GLN A 121 5.82 9.50 -8.06
CA GLN A 121 5.54 10.20 -6.80
C GLN A 121 6.80 10.35 -5.94
N ARG A 122 7.65 9.31 -5.86
CA ARG A 122 8.95 9.40 -5.17
C ARG A 122 9.85 10.47 -5.76
N SER A 123 9.93 10.54 -7.10
CA SER A 123 10.72 11.56 -7.79
C SER A 123 10.20 12.97 -7.51
N VAL A 124 8.89 13.16 -7.47
CA VAL A 124 8.26 14.44 -7.09
C VAL A 124 8.65 14.83 -5.67
N PHE A 125 8.56 13.91 -4.71
CA PHE A 125 8.93 14.18 -3.31
C PHE A 125 10.42 14.54 -3.14
N LEU A 126 11.33 13.84 -3.82
CA LEU A 126 12.77 14.12 -3.78
C LEU A 126 13.11 15.51 -4.34
N LEU A 127 12.44 15.92 -5.42
CA LEU A 127 12.60 17.25 -6.00
C LEU A 127 12.12 18.34 -5.04
N ASP A 128 10.99 18.10 -4.37
CA ASP A 128 10.42 19.05 -3.41
C ASP A 128 11.32 19.24 -2.18
N GLU A 129 11.91 18.15 -1.68
CA GLU A 129 12.90 18.19 -0.60
C GLU A 129 14.17 18.95 -1.00
N THR A 130 14.65 18.73 -2.23
CA THR A 130 15.84 19.40 -2.74
C THR A 130 15.60 20.91 -2.91
N ASN A 131 14.44 21.30 -3.42
CA ASN A 131 14.06 22.71 -3.54
C ASN A 131 13.97 23.40 -2.18
N LYS A 132 13.37 22.75 -1.17
CA LYS A 132 13.32 23.29 0.20
C LYS A 132 14.71 23.51 0.78
N ARG A 133 15.66 22.60 0.54
CA ARG A 133 17.06 22.77 0.98
C ARG A 133 17.74 23.94 0.27
N LEU A 134 17.54 24.09 -1.04
CA LEU A 134 18.10 25.21 -1.81
C LEU A 134 17.52 26.56 -1.36
N ASP A 135 16.22 26.63 -1.10
CA ASP A 135 15.57 27.85 -0.62
C ASP A 135 16.01 28.22 0.79
N ALA A 136 16.21 27.23 1.68
CA ALA A 136 16.80 27.46 3.00
C ALA A 136 18.23 28.03 2.90
N MET A 137 19.08 27.45 2.03
CA MET A 137 20.44 27.98 1.81
C MET A 137 20.44 29.40 1.23
N ARG A 138 19.47 29.74 0.37
CA ARG A 138 19.30 31.09 -0.19
C ARG A 138 18.78 32.10 0.81
N ALA A 139 17.97 31.68 1.78
CA ALA A 139 17.46 32.54 2.84
C ALA A 139 18.50 32.87 3.92
N GLU A 140 19.56 32.05 4.02
CA GLU A 140 20.68 32.24 4.93
C GLU A 140 21.88 33.01 4.32
N SER A 141 21.80 33.37 3.03
CA SER A 141 22.81 34.15 2.29
C SER A 141 22.40 35.61 2.12
#